data_AF-A0A8X6VBL0-F1
#
_entry.id   AF-A0A8X6VBL0-F1
#
_cell.length_a   1.000
_cell.length_b   1.000
_cell.length_c   1.000
_cell.angle_alpha   90.00
_cell.angle_beta   90.00
_cell.angle_gamma   90.00
#
_symmetry.space_group_name_H-M   'P 1'
#
loop_
_entity.id
_entity.type
_entity.pdbx_description
1 polymer ?
#
loop_
_entity_poly.entity_id
_entity_poly.type
_entity_poly.pdbx_seq_one_letter_code
_entity_poly.pdbx_strand_id
1 'polypeptide(L)'
;MDIEVLKKIRTPVRRAATELSNSIKIEIEKENASSDFIEELLAKLIDKEKQLEKNNLKDITILTNMDDLEKEIEKQQEYRDSIITCKVRANKILNKKEKLSRETHLLQVLEANNNF
;
A
#
# COMPACT_ATOMS: atom_id res chain seq x y z
N MET A 1 24.64 -0.19 -14.76
CA MET A 1 23.36 -0.68 -15.30
C MET A 1 22.80 0.43 -16.17
N ASP A 2 22.47 0.15 -17.43
CA ASP A 2 21.90 1.15 -18.34
C ASP A 2 20.46 1.54 -17.92
N ILE A 3 20.04 2.77 -18.19
CA ILE A 3 18.69 3.30 -17.89
C ILE A 3 17.60 2.41 -18.48
N GLU A 4 17.83 1.83 -19.66
CA GLU A 4 16.89 0.92 -20.31
C GLU A 4 16.74 -0.41 -19.58
N VAL A 5 17.81 -0.90 -18.95
CA VAL A 5 17.76 -2.09 -18.08
C VAL A 5 17.00 -1.77 -16.80
N LEU A 6 17.23 -0.58 -16.23
CA LEU A 6 16.50 -0.11 -15.05
C LEU A 6 15.00 0.03 -15.33
N LYS A 7 14.62 0.63 -16.45
CA LYS A 7 13.23 0.71 -16.87
C LYS A 7 12.61 -0.68 -17.03
N LYS A 8 13.32 -1.63 -17.63
CA LYS A 8 12.84 -3.02 -17.81
C LYS A 8 12.59 -3.74 -16.48
N ILE A 9 13.41 -3.48 -15.47
CA ILE A 9 13.25 -4.07 -14.13
C ILE A 9 12.17 -3.35 -13.32
N ARG A 10 12.14 -2.01 -13.34
CA ARG A 10 11.26 -1.19 -12.49
C ARG A 10 9.84 -1.07 -13.02
N THR A 11 9.64 -1.05 -14.35
CA THR A 11 8.30 -0.86 -14.94
C THR A 11 7.31 -1.95 -14.54
N PRO A 12 7.66 -3.26 -14.57
CA PRO A 12 6.77 -4.31 -14.11
C PRO A 12 6.42 -4.20 -12.62
N VAL A 13 7.40 -3.88 -11.77
CA VAL A 13 7.19 -3.72 -10.31
C VAL A 13 6.26 -2.54 -10.02
N ARG A 14 6.48 -1.40 -10.69
CA ARG A 14 5.60 -0.22 -10.63
C ARG A 14 4.19 -0.54 -11.10
N ARG A 15 4.03 -1.25 -12.23
CA ARG A 15 2.72 -1.66 -12.74
C ARG A 15 1.98 -2.53 -11.73
N ALA A 16 2.65 -3.56 -11.21
CA ALA A 16 2.07 -4.48 -10.23
C ALA A 16 1.65 -3.75 -8.94
N ALA A 17 2.47 -2.84 -8.42
CA ALA A 17 2.10 -2.09 -7.23
C ALA A 17 0.98 -1.04 -7.49
N THR A 18 0.86 -0.52 -8.72
CA THR A 18 -0.29 0.33 -9.12
C THR A 18 -1.58 -0.49 -9.18
N GLU A 19 -1.53 -1.69 -9.78
CA GLU A 19 -2.66 -2.62 -9.82
C GLU A 19 -3.11 -3.00 -8.40
N LEU A 20 -2.17 -3.38 -7.53
CA LEU A 20 -2.46 -3.69 -6.11
C LEU A 20 -3.07 -2.49 -5.39
N SER A 21 -2.54 -1.29 -5.59
CA SER A 21 -3.08 -0.07 -4.99
C SER A 21 -4.51 0.22 -5.45
N ASN A 22 -4.83 -0.02 -6.73
CA ASN A 22 -6.18 0.14 -7.27
C ASN A 22 -7.12 -0.94 -6.73
N SER A 23 -6.68 -2.19 -6.63
CA SER A 23 -7.47 -3.27 -6.02
C SER A 23 -7.80 -2.96 -4.57
N ILE A 24 -6.85 -2.43 -3.80
CA ILE A 24 -7.09 -1.98 -2.42
C ILE A 24 -8.13 -0.86 -2.41
N LYS A 25 -7.98 0.17 -3.25
CA LYS A 25 -8.95 1.29 -3.35
C LYS A 25 -10.37 0.80 -3.64
N ILE A 26 -10.51 -0.11 -4.59
CA ILE A 26 -11.82 -0.69 -4.93
C ILE A 26 -12.39 -1.48 -3.76
N GLU A 27 -11.57 -2.30 -3.10
CA GLU A 27 -12.02 -3.13 -1.98
C GLU A 27 -12.47 -2.29 -0.78
N ILE A 28 -11.73 -1.22 -0.43
CA ILE A 28 -12.08 -0.37 0.71
C ILE A 28 -13.37 0.45 0.50
N GLU A 29 -13.78 0.66 -0.75
CA GLU A 29 -15.02 1.36 -1.10
C GLU A 29 -16.25 0.45 -1.03
N LYS A 30 -16.06 -0.88 -0.90
CA LYS A 30 -17.18 -1.82 -0.75
C LYS A 30 -17.81 -1.72 0.63
N GLU A 31 -19.13 -1.78 0.67
CA GLU A 31 -19.91 -1.83 1.92
C GLU A 31 -19.52 -3.04 2.79
N ASN A 32 -19.26 -4.18 2.14
CA ASN A 32 -18.79 -5.42 2.77
C ASN A 32 -17.30 -5.69 2.52
N ALA A 33 -16.45 -4.66 2.60
CA ALA A 33 -15.01 -4.81 2.38
C ALA A 33 -14.42 -5.93 3.27
N SER A 34 -13.65 -6.85 2.71
CA SER A 34 -13.02 -7.95 3.45
C SER A 34 -11.69 -7.51 4.05
N SER A 35 -11.55 -7.58 5.38
CA SER A 35 -10.30 -7.22 6.07
C SER A 35 -9.15 -8.16 5.67
N ASP A 36 -9.39 -9.47 5.65
CA ASP A 36 -8.38 -10.48 5.28
C ASP A 36 -7.87 -10.26 3.84
N PHE A 37 -8.77 -9.91 2.93
CA PHE A 37 -8.40 -9.63 1.54
C PHE A 37 -7.60 -8.33 1.41
N ILE A 38 -7.96 -7.28 2.16
CA ILE A 38 -7.18 -6.04 2.22
C ILE A 38 -5.78 -6.31 2.80
N GLU A 39 -5.67 -7.10 3.86
CA GLU A 39 -4.40 -7.47 4.47
C GLU A 39 -3.50 -8.24 3.50
N GLU A 40 -4.05 -9.19 2.76
CA GLU A 40 -3.32 -9.93 1.72
C GLU A 40 -2.79 -9.00 0.63
N LEU A 41 -3.63 -8.08 0.13
CA LEU A 41 -3.23 -7.09 -0.86
C LEU A 41 -2.16 -6.13 -0.34
N LEU A 42 -2.26 -5.72 0.92
CA LEU A 42 -1.26 -4.87 1.59
C LEU A 42 0.08 -5.59 1.73
N ALA A 43 0.09 -6.87 2.13
CA ALA A 43 1.31 -7.66 2.24
C ALA A 43 2.04 -7.75 0.87
N LYS A 44 1.28 -7.98 -0.21
CA LYS A 44 1.80 -7.99 -1.59
C LYS A 44 2.33 -6.61 -2.00
N LEU A 45 1.64 -5.53 -1.63
CA LEU A 45 2.08 -4.16 -1.94
C LEU A 45 3.38 -3.81 -1.22
N ILE A 46 3.51 -4.20 0.06
CA ILE A 46 4.73 -4.01 0.86
C ILE A 46 5.92 -4.76 0.26
N ASP A 47 5.72 -5.97 -0.25
CA ASP A 47 6.77 -6.69 -0.98
C ASP A 47 7.25 -5.91 -2.21
N LYS A 48 6.32 -5.36 -3.01
CA LYS A 48 6.69 -4.55 -4.18
C LYS A 48 7.39 -3.24 -3.81
N GLU A 49 6.99 -2.61 -2.71
CA GLU A 49 7.70 -1.45 -2.16
C GLU A 49 9.14 -1.80 -1.82
N LYS A 50 9.39 -2.89 -1.07
CA LYS A 50 10.75 -3.35 -0.75
C LYS A 50 11.59 -3.62 -2.00
N GLN A 51 10.98 -4.16 -3.06
CA GLN A 51 11.65 -4.37 -4.36
C GLN A 51 12.03 -3.04 -5.04
N LEU A 52 11.18 -2.02 -4.96
CA LEU A 52 11.50 -0.68 -5.47
C LEU A 52 12.60 0.00 -4.64
N GLU A 53 12.60 -0.16 -3.31
CA GLU A 53 13.64 0.40 -2.44
C GLU A 53 15.02 -0.21 -2.68
N LYS A 54 15.08 -1.53 -2.86
CA LYS A 54 16.34 -2.25 -3.16
C LYS A 54 17.01 -1.75 -4.44
N ASN A 55 16.22 -1.30 -5.41
CA ASN A 55 16.67 -0.86 -6.73
C ASN A 55 16.84 0.68 -6.84
N ASN A 56 16.79 1.43 -5.72
CA ASN A 56 16.79 2.89 -5.76
C ASN A 56 18.21 3.51 -5.75
N LEU A 57 18.98 3.39 -4.68
CA LEU A 57 20.09 4.36 -4.49
C LEU A 57 21.34 4.13 -5.33
N LYS A 58 21.72 2.87 -5.59
CA LYS A 58 22.94 2.55 -6.35
C LYS A 58 22.75 2.51 -7.87
N ASP A 59 21.52 2.26 -8.33
CA ASP A 59 21.25 2.14 -9.75
C ASP A 59 20.81 3.46 -10.39
N ILE A 60 20.10 4.32 -9.65
CA ILE A 60 19.74 5.68 -10.12
C ILE A 60 21.00 6.53 -10.33
N THR A 61 22.03 6.39 -9.50
CA THR A 61 23.30 7.11 -9.67
C THR A 61 24.06 6.73 -10.95
N ILE A 62 23.62 5.69 -11.68
CA ILE A 62 24.19 5.29 -12.97
C ILE A 62 23.52 6.03 -14.15
N LEU A 63 22.48 6.84 -13.90
CA LEU A 63 21.86 7.67 -14.93
C LEU A 63 22.83 8.78 -15.38
N THR A 64 23.04 8.86 -16.69
CA THR A 64 24.14 9.65 -17.29
C THR A 64 23.86 11.14 -17.42
N ASN A 65 22.60 11.59 -17.28
CA ASN A 65 22.25 13.01 -17.29
C ASN A 65 21.40 13.38 -16.06
N MET A 66 21.51 14.65 -15.65
CA MET A 66 20.91 15.19 -14.44
C MET A 66 19.37 15.26 -14.53
N ASP A 67 18.84 15.63 -15.70
CA ASP A 67 17.39 15.74 -15.94
C ASP A 67 16.65 14.39 -15.80
N ASP A 68 17.25 13.29 -16.26
CA ASP A 68 16.66 11.95 -16.13
C ASP A 68 16.74 11.45 -14.69
N LEU A 69 17.79 11.85 -13.95
CA LEU A 69 17.92 11.58 -12.52
C LEU A 69 16.82 12.30 -11.73
N GLU A 70 16.63 13.59 -11.98
CA GLU A 70 15.60 14.41 -11.32
C GLU A 70 14.18 13.87 -11.59
N LYS A 71 13.86 13.54 -12.85
CA LYS A 71 12.55 12.94 -13.20
C LYS A 71 12.31 11.59 -12.55
N GLU A 72 13.35 10.75 -12.42
CA GLU A 72 13.21 9.45 -11.78
C GLU A 72 13.07 9.58 -10.25
N ILE A 73 13.75 10.55 -9.64
CA ILE A 73 13.57 10.91 -8.22
C ILE A 73 12.14 11.42 -7.98
N GLU A 74 11.65 12.36 -8.79
CA GLU A 74 10.30 12.92 -8.68
C GLU A 74 9.23 11.83 -8.78
N LYS A 75 9.31 10.96 -9.81
CA LYS A 75 8.40 9.81 -9.96
C LYS A 75 8.47 8.83 -8.79
N GLN A 76 9.63 8.67 -8.17
CA GLN A 76 9.74 7.83 -6.97
C GLN A 76 9.09 8.47 -5.75
N GLN A 77 9.24 9.78 -5.60
CA GLN A 77 8.60 10.54 -4.53
C GLN A 77 7.08 10.44 -4.64
N GLU A 78 6.52 10.71 -5.82
CA GLU A 78 5.08 10.57 -6.09
C GLU A 78 4.56 9.16 -5.76
N TYR A 79 5.36 8.14 -6.11
CA TYR A 79 4.98 6.75 -5.85
C TYR A 79 4.97 6.42 -4.36
N ARG A 80 5.99 6.87 -3.63
CA ARG A 80 6.07 6.72 -2.17
C ARG A 80 4.88 7.41 -1.49
N ASP A 81 4.55 8.63 -1.90
CA ASP A 81 3.43 9.39 -1.33
C ASP A 81 2.08 8.70 -1.58
N SER A 82 1.90 8.12 -2.77
CA SER A 82 0.72 7.33 -3.12
C SER A 82 0.60 6.07 -2.24
N ILE A 83 1.69 5.34 -2.03
CA ILE A 83 1.73 4.16 -1.16
C ILE A 83 1.40 4.55 0.28
N ILE A 84 2.03 5.60 0.82
CA ILE A 84 1.80 6.09 2.18
C ILE A 84 0.32 6.47 2.36
N THR A 85 -0.24 7.23 1.41
CA THR A 85 -1.65 7.62 1.42
C THR A 85 -2.58 6.41 1.44
N CYS A 86 -2.27 5.39 0.63
CA CYS A 86 -3.06 4.15 0.59
C CYS A 86 -3.01 3.41 1.93
N LYS A 87 -1.81 3.24 2.51
CA LYS A 87 -1.61 2.60 3.83
C LYS A 87 -2.36 3.32 4.94
N VAL A 88 -2.26 4.65 5.01
CA VAL A 88 -2.95 5.47 6.02
C VAL A 88 -4.46 5.27 5.92
N ARG A 89 -5.03 5.29 4.70
CA ARG A 89 -6.47 5.08 4.49
C ARG A 89 -6.91 3.67 4.88
N ALA A 90 -6.15 2.65 4.48
CA ALA A 90 -6.46 1.26 4.83
C ALA A 90 -6.44 1.05 6.35
N ASN A 91 -5.39 1.50 7.03
CA ASN A 91 -5.28 1.39 8.49
C ASN A 91 -6.41 2.13 9.23
N LYS A 92 -6.83 3.29 8.72
CA LYS A 92 -7.97 4.02 9.31
C LYS A 92 -9.26 3.20 9.28
N ILE A 93 -9.50 2.46 8.20
CA ILE A 93 -10.69 1.62 8.05
C ILE A 93 -10.60 0.38 8.94
N LEU A 94 -9.45 -0.29 8.96
CA LEU A 94 -9.20 -1.46 9.82
C LEU A 94 -9.40 -1.09 11.30
N ASN A 95 -8.79 0.00 11.75
CA ASN A 95 -8.96 0.48 13.13
C ASN A 95 -10.43 0.82 13.47
N LYS A 96 -11.18 1.38 12.52
CA LYS A 96 -12.61 1.66 12.70
C LYS A 96 -13.41 0.36 12.84
N LYS A 97 -13.11 -0.66 12.04
CA LYS A 97 -13.78 -1.97 12.09
C LYS A 97 -13.45 -2.72 13.38
N GLU A 98 -12.18 -2.74 13.80
CA GLU A 98 -11.80 -3.33 15.08
C GLU A 98 -12.50 -2.65 16.25
N LYS A 99 -12.58 -1.31 16.24
CA LYS A 99 -13.26 -0.55 17.28
C LYS A 99 -14.75 -0.91 17.34
N LEU A 100 -15.43 -0.93 16.20
CA LEU A 100 -16.84 -1.32 16.11
C LEU A 100 -17.05 -2.75 16.61
N SER A 101 -16.21 -3.70 16.21
CA SER A 101 -16.27 -5.09 16.66
C SER A 101 -16.13 -5.22 18.18
N ARG A 102 -15.19 -4.48 18.80
CA ARG A 102 -15.03 -4.46 20.26
C ARG A 102 -16.23 -3.84 20.97
N GLU A 103 -16.78 -2.74 20.44
CA GLU A 103 -17.97 -2.09 20.99
C GLU A 103 -19.20 -3.02 20.92
N THR A 104 -19.41 -3.71 19.79
CA THR A 104 -20.48 -4.70 19.65
C THR A 104 -20.31 -5.86 20.65
N HIS A 105 -19.09 -6.36 20.83
CA HIS A 105 -18.82 -7.42 21.79
C HIS A 105 -19.07 -6.98 23.24
N LEU A 106 -18.65 -5.76 23.61
CA LEU A 106 -18.92 -5.18 24.93
C LEU A 106 -20.42 -5.02 25.20
N LEU A 107 -21.20 -4.56 24.22
CA LEU A 107 -22.65 -4.44 24.34
C LEU A 107 -23.31 -5.82 24.57
N GLN A 108 -22.91 -6.84 23.81
CA GLN A 108 -23.41 -8.22 23.99
C GLN A 108 -23.10 -8.77 25.39
N VAL A 109 -21.90 -8.52 25.92
CA VAL A 109 -21.52 -8.95 27.28
C VAL A 109 -22.33 -8.20 28.34
N LEU A 110 -22.56 -6.90 28.17
CA LEU A 110 -23.38 -6.11 29.10
C LEU A 110 -24.85 -6.53 29.07
N GLU A 111 -25.41 -6.79 27.89
CA GLU A 111 -26.78 -7.30 27.74
C GLU A 111 -26.93 -8.70 28.35
N ALA A 112 -25.95 -9.58 28.18
CA ALA A 112 -25.95 -10.91 28.80
C ALA A 112 -25.87 -10.85 30.33
N ASN A 113 -25.19 -9.86 30.89
CA ASN A 113 -25.02 -9.69 32.34
C ASN A 113 -26.18 -8.93 33.02
N ASN A 114 -26.98 -8.17 32.27
CA ASN A 114 -28.13 -7.42 32.79
C ASN A 114 -29.46 -8.20 32.70
N ASN A 115 -29.46 -9.42 32.16
CA ASN A 115 -30.63 -10.30 32.06
C ASN A 115 -30.73 -11.33 33.21
N PHE A 116 -30.09 -11.04 34.35
CA PHE A 116 -30.22 -11.77 35.62
C PHE A 116 -30.66 -10.80 36.73
#